data_AF-A0A8J5ZXL9-F1
#
_entry.id   AF-A0A8J5ZXL9-F1
#
_cell.length_a   1.000
_cell.length_b   1.000
_cell.length_c   1.000
_cell.angle_alpha   90.00
_cell.angle_beta   90.00
_cell.angle_gamma   90.00
#
_symmetry.space_group_name_H-M   'P 1'
#
loop_
_entity.id
_entity.type
_entity.pdbx_description
1 polymer ?
#
loop_
_entity_poly.entity_id
_entity_poly.type
_entity_poly.pdbx_seq_one_letter_code
_entity_poly.pdbx_strand_id
1 'polypeptide(L)'
;YPLIYGLILIPCWCSLVCLSRIYMGMHSILDIIAGFLYTLLILAVFYPFMDLIDNFNQTYKYAPLIIIGIHLALGIFSFTLDTWSTSRGDTAEILGSGAGIACGAHVAYKVGLVSDPSLDMLPLARPPITVTLFGKAILRIFIGMLFVLLVRYVMKKVTIPLACKVFNIPCDDIRKARQHMEVELPYRYITYGMVGFTISFLAPYIFFFIGIS
;
A
#
# COMPACT_ATOMS: atom_id res chain seq x y z
N TYR A 1 13.22 -20.35 -1.14
CA TYR A 1 13.48 -19.56 -2.37
C TYR A 1 14.96 -19.54 -2.69
N PRO A 2 15.37 -19.47 -3.97
CA PRO A 2 16.78 -19.38 -4.35
C PRO A 2 17.39 -18.04 -3.91
N LEU A 3 18.19 -18.07 -2.84
CA LEU A 3 18.86 -16.92 -2.22
C LEU A 3 19.58 -16.02 -3.25
N ILE A 4 20.20 -16.62 -4.26
CA ILE A 4 20.96 -15.94 -5.32
C ILE A 4 20.11 -14.88 -6.06
N TYR A 5 18.86 -15.18 -6.41
CA TYR A 5 18.03 -14.19 -7.11
C TYR A 5 17.66 -13.03 -6.18
N GLY A 6 17.44 -13.30 -4.89
CA GLY A 6 17.22 -12.24 -3.90
C GLY A 6 18.44 -11.33 -3.78
N LEU A 7 19.64 -11.93 -3.67
CA LEU A 7 20.91 -11.21 -3.59
C LEU A 7 21.23 -10.38 -4.84
N ILE A 8 20.61 -10.65 -5.99
CA ILE A 8 20.79 -9.87 -7.22
C ILE A 8 19.67 -8.85 -7.38
N LEU A 9 18.41 -9.29 -7.31
CA LEU A 9 17.25 -8.44 -7.62
C LEU A 9 17.06 -7.32 -6.60
N ILE A 10 17.29 -7.59 -5.31
CA ILE A 10 17.14 -6.59 -4.25
C ILE A 10 18.10 -5.42 -4.47
N PRO A 11 19.44 -5.59 -4.57
CA PRO A 11 20.34 -4.47 -4.78
C PRO A 11 20.15 -3.81 -6.15
N CYS A 12 19.79 -4.55 -7.21
CA CYS A 12 19.46 -3.96 -8.50
C CYS A 12 18.25 -3.03 -8.40
N TRP A 13 17.17 -3.46 -7.74
CA TRP A 13 15.97 -2.66 -7.56
C TRP A 13 16.23 -1.45 -6.66
N CYS A 14 16.89 -1.64 -5.51
CA CYS A 14 17.26 -0.55 -4.61
C CYS A 14 18.14 0.49 -5.33
N SER A 15 19.14 0.04 -6.09
CA SER A 15 20.00 0.94 -6.87
C SER A 15 19.20 1.71 -7.92
N LEU A 16 18.31 1.04 -8.66
CA LEU A 16 17.46 1.68 -9.66
C LEU A 16 16.60 2.80 -9.06
N VAL A 17 15.96 2.53 -7.91
CA VAL A 17 15.13 3.52 -7.21
C VAL A 17 15.96 4.72 -6.73
N CYS A 18 17.12 4.47 -6.12
CA CYS A 18 18.02 5.53 -5.64
C CYS A 18 18.55 6.39 -6.80
N LEU A 19 19.02 5.76 -7.87
CA LEU A 19 19.54 6.45 -9.05
C LEU A 19 18.46 7.26 -9.75
N SER A 20 17.21 6.79 -9.80
CA SER A 20 16.08 7.55 -10.36
C SER A 20 15.85 8.88 -9.63
N ARG A 21 16.09 8.96 -8.32
CA ARG A 21 15.92 10.18 -7.53
C ARG A 21 17.01 11.21 -7.79
N ILE A 22 18.26 10.73 -7.92
CA ILE A 22 19.41 11.56 -8.31
C ILE A 22 19.23 12.07 -9.74
N TYR A 23 18.83 11.19 -10.66
CA TYR A 23 18.60 11.53 -12.06
C TYR A 23 17.52 12.61 -12.24
N MET A 24 16.41 12.51 -11.50
CA MET A 24 15.35 13.54 -11.52
C MET A 24 15.74 14.82 -10.76
N GLY A 25 16.93 14.89 -10.16
CA GLY A 25 17.42 16.06 -9.43
C GLY A 25 16.65 16.35 -8.14
N MET A 26 15.88 15.39 -7.60
CA MET A 26 15.03 15.62 -6.42
C MET A 26 15.75 15.37 -5.09
N HIS A 27 16.84 14.60 -5.10
CA HIS A 27 17.61 14.27 -3.91
C HIS A 27 19.11 14.28 -4.19
N SER A 28 19.88 14.76 -3.21
CA SER A 28 21.34 14.68 -3.21
C SER A 28 21.82 13.27 -2.84
N ILE A 29 23.10 12.98 -3.08
CA ILE A 29 23.72 11.72 -2.64
C ILE A 29 23.62 11.57 -1.12
N LEU A 30 23.75 12.66 -0.37
CA LEU A 30 23.65 12.65 1.09
C LEU A 30 22.23 12.26 1.55
N ASP A 31 21.19 12.76 0.88
CA ASP A 31 19.80 12.39 1.17
C ASP A 31 19.56 10.89 0.98
N ILE A 32 20.16 10.30 -0.07
CA ILE A 32 20.09 8.86 -0.33
C ILE A 32 20.80 8.06 0.77
N ILE A 33 22.00 8.47 1.17
CA ILE A 33 22.75 7.80 2.25
C ILE A 33 21.97 7.88 3.56
N ALA A 34 21.45 9.06 3.91
CA ALA A 34 20.63 9.26 5.10
C ALA A 34 19.37 8.39 5.06
N GLY A 35 18.64 8.38 3.95
CA GLY A 35 17.44 7.54 3.77
C GLY A 35 17.73 6.04 3.90
N PHE A 36 18.87 5.58 3.39
CA PHE A 36 19.32 4.19 3.55
C PHE A 36 19.62 3.86 5.03
N LEU A 37 20.34 4.73 5.73
CA LEU A 37 20.64 4.55 7.16
C LEU A 37 19.36 4.56 8.01
N TYR A 38 18.41 5.44 7.73
CA TYR A 38 17.11 5.44 8.39
C TYR A 38 16.34 4.15 8.12
N THR A 39 16.39 3.62 6.90
CA THR A 39 15.74 2.34 6.56
C THR A 39 16.35 1.19 7.37
N LEU A 40 17.68 1.15 7.49
CA LEU A 40 18.35 0.15 8.33
C LEU A 40 17.98 0.29 9.81
N LEU A 41 17.91 1.53 10.32
CA LEU A 41 17.51 1.79 11.70
C LEU A 41 16.06 1.34 11.96
N ILE A 42 15.13 1.74 11.09
CA ILE A 42 13.71 1.33 11.17
C ILE A 42 13.62 -0.19 11.12
N LEU A 43 14.32 -0.83 10.19
CA LEU A 43 14.33 -2.29 10.10
C LEU A 43 14.88 -2.92 11.38
N ALA A 44 16.02 -2.47 11.91
CA ALA A 44 16.60 -3.01 13.13
C ALA A 44 15.66 -2.88 14.34
N VAL A 45 14.92 -1.77 14.44
CA VAL A 45 13.95 -1.53 15.52
C VAL A 45 12.70 -2.40 15.35
N PHE A 46 12.16 -2.51 14.13
CA PHE A 46 10.89 -3.20 13.90
C PHE A 46 11.03 -4.71 13.66
N TYR A 47 12.19 -5.18 13.20
CA TYR A 47 12.48 -6.59 12.95
C TYR A 47 12.09 -7.52 14.10
N PRO A 48 12.46 -7.26 15.37
CA PRO A 48 12.07 -8.14 16.49
C PRO A 48 10.56 -8.18 16.75
N PHE A 49 9.78 -7.24 16.21
CA PHE A 49 8.34 -7.15 16.41
C PHE A 49 7.52 -7.55 15.18
N MET A 50 8.16 -7.91 14.06
CA MET A 50 7.46 -8.17 12.79
C MET A 50 6.41 -9.28 12.92
N ASP A 51 6.78 -10.42 13.52
CA ASP A 51 5.85 -11.54 13.70
C ASP A 51 4.68 -11.16 14.61
N LEU A 52 4.93 -10.38 15.67
CA LEU A 52 3.88 -9.90 16.57
C LEU A 52 2.89 -8.98 15.84
N ILE A 53 3.41 -8.05 15.04
CA ILE A 53 2.61 -7.10 14.27
C ILE A 53 1.77 -7.84 13.22
N ASP A 54 2.37 -8.79 12.50
CA ASP A 54 1.66 -9.54 11.47
C ASP A 54 0.56 -10.43 12.06
N ASN A 55 0.87 -11.18 13.13
CA ASN A 55 -0.13 -11.97 13.86
C ASN A 55 -1.28 -11.10 14.38
N PHE A 56 -0.96 -9.93 14.96
CA PHE A 56 -1.98 -8.99 15.40
C PHE A 56 -2.85 -8.52 14.23
N ASN A 57 -2.23 -8.07 13.13
CA ASN A 57 -2.93 -7.56 11.96
C ASN A 57 -3.89 -8.60 11.36
N GLN A 58 -3.48 -9.87 11.28
CA GLN A 58 -4.27 -10.92 10.64
C GLN A 58 -5.34 -11.53 11.57
N THR A 59 -5.02 -11.77 12.84
CA THR A 59 -5.86 -12.63 13.69
C THR A 59 -6.82 -11.85 14.58
N TYR A 60 -6.42 -10.68 15.08
CA TYR A 60 -7.16 -9.97 16.12
C TYR A 60 -8.43 -9.30 15.58
N LYS A 61 -9.58 -9.56 16.23
CA LYS A 61 -10.92 -9.15 15.74
C LYS A 61 -11.05 -7.65 15.45
N TYR A 62 -10.40 -6.80 16.25
CA TYR A 62 -10.47 -5.34 16.11
C TYR A 62 -9.23 -4.74 15.43
N ALA A 63 -8.35 -5.57 14.86
CA ALA A 63 -7.14 -5.10 14.18
C ALA A 63 -7.45 -4.06 13.09
N PRO A 64 -8.45 -4.24 12.19
CA PRO A 64 -8.74 -3.23 11.16
C PRO A 64 -9.05 -1.85 11.73
N LEU A 65 -9.82 -1.77 12.83
CA LEU A 65 -10.15 -0.49 13.47
C LEU A 65 -8.91 0.17 14.08
N ILE A 66 -8.05 -0.63 14.72
CA ILE A 66 -6.80 -0.15 15.34
C ILE A 66 -5.82 0.29 14.26
N ILE A 67 -5.66 -0.48 13.19
CA ILE A 67 -4.80 -0.16 12.03
C ILE A 67 -5.21 1.18 11.43
N ILE A 68 -6.51 1.35 11.11
CA ILE A 68 -7.03 2.59 10.56
C ILE A 68 -6.81 3.74 11.54
N GLY A 69 -7.13 3.53 12.82
CA GLY A 69 -6.97 4.55 13.87
C GLY A 69 -5.52 5.01 14.03
N ILE A 70 -4.56 4.09 14.09
CA ILE A 70 -3.13 4.39 14.20
C ILE A 70 -2.63 5.16 12.97
N HIS A 71 -2.94 4.69 11.76
CA HIS A 71 -2.51 5.37 10.54
C HIS A 71 -3.15 6.76 10.39
N LEU A 72 -4.41 6.91 10.81
CA LEU A 72 -5.08 8.21 10.82
C LEU A 72 -4.44 9.15 11.85
N ALA A 73 -4.16 8.66 13.07
CA ALA A 73 -3.50 9.45 14.11
C ALA A 73 -2.13 9.94 13.66
N LEU A 74 -1.30 9.05 13.07
CA LEU A 74 -0.01 9.42 12.47
C LEU A 74 -0.18 10.47 11.37
N GLY A 75 -1.23 10.36 10.55
CA GLY A 75 -1.58 11.34 9.54
C GLY A 75 -1.84 12.70 10.17
N ILE A 76 -2.74 12.76 11.16
CA ILE A 76 -3.08 14.00 11.88
C ILE A 76 -1.82 14.66 12.44
N PHE A 77 -0.97 13.91 13.17
CA PHE A 77 0.29 14.45 13.70
C PHE A 77 1.27 14.91 12.62
N SER A 78 1.28 14.27 11.45
CA SER A 78 2.09 14.71 10.31
C SER A 78 1.56 15.99 9.65
N PHE A 79 0.27 16.29 9.82
CA PHE A 79 -0.41 17.40 9.17
C PHE A 79 -0.58 18.64 10.05
N THR A 80 -0.24 18.58 11.35
CA THR A 80 -0.30 19.74 12.27
C THR A 80 0.79 20.80 12.05
N LEU A 81 1.76 20.57 11.17
CA LEU A 81 2.78 21.57 10.83
C LEU A 81 2.13 22.70 9.97
N ASP A 82 2.58 23.95 10.04
CA ASP A 82 1.75 25.09 9.57
C ASP A 82 1.70 25.39 8.06
N THR A 83 2.43 24.67 7.19
CA THR A 83 2.47 24.99 5.74
C THR A 83 2.24 23.79 4.81
N TRP A 84 1.36 23.93 3.82
CA TRP A 84 1.15 22.92 2.78
C TRP A 84 2.46 22.52 2.10
N SER A 85 2.67 21.21 1.92
CA SER A 85 3.75 20.66 1.11
C SER A 85 3.28 19.42 0.37
N THR A 86 3.87 19.16 -0.80
CA THR A 86 3.62 17.94 -1.59
C THR A 86 3.84 16.67 -0.76
N SER A 87 4.85 16.70 0.12
CA SER A 87 5.19 15.61 1.03
C SER A 87 4.03 15.16 1.92
N ARG A 88 3.13 16.07 2.35
CA ARG A 88 1.98 15.69 3.19
C ARG A 88 0.94 14.90 2.42
N GLY A 89 0.66 15.31 1.19
CA GLY A 89 -0.20 14.54 0.30
C GLY A 89 0.34 13.13 0.09
N ASP A 90 1.65 13.00 -0.06
CA ASP A 90 2.32 11.70 -0.22
C ASP A 90 2.29 10.89 1.08
N THR A 91 2.44 11.52 2.25
CA THR A 91 2.27 10.87 3.56
C THR A 91 0.84 10.34 3.75
N ALA A 92 -0.19 11.12 3.39
CA ALA A 92 -1.59 10.67 3.46
C ALA A 92 -1.83 9.44 2.58
N GLU A 93 -1.24 9.44 1.38
CA GLU A 93 -1.32 8.34 0.42
C GLU A 93 -0.61 7.08 0.94
N ILE A 94 0.59 7.21 1.53
CA ILE A 94 1.35 6.10 2.13
C ILE A 94 0.58 5.52 3.33
N LEU A 95 0.11 6.37 4.24
CA LEU A 95 -0.63 5.94 5.43
C LEU A 95 -1.96 5.28 5.07
N GLY A 96 -2.68 5.85 4.09
CA GLY A 96 -3.89 5.26 3.55
C GLY A 96 -3.62 3.88 2.96
N SER A 97 -2.63 3.79 2.06
CA SER A 97 -2.23 2.53 1.41
C SER A 97 -1.84 1.46 2.42
N GLY A 98 -1.04 1.81 3.43
CA GLY A 98 -0.62 0.89 4.50
C GLY A 98 -1.81 0.36 5.31
N ALA A 99 -2.71 1.24 5.72
CA ALA A 99 -3.94 0.84 6.41
C ALA A 99 -4.81 -0.08 5.55
N GLY A 100 -4.97 0.26 4.27
CA GLY A 100 -5.70 -0.53 3.29
C GLY A 100 -5.14 -1.93 3.08
N ILE A 101 -3.82 -2.02 2.89
CA ILE A 101 -3.10 -3.29 2.71
C ILE A 101 -3.28 -4.18 3.94
N ALA A 102 -3.05 -3.63 5.14
CA ALA A 102 -3.16 -4.41 6.37
C ALA A 102 -4.60 -4.85 6.67
N CYS A 103 -5.60 -4.00 6.41
CA CYS A 103 -7.01 -4.38 6.49
C CYS A 103 -7.39 -5.43 5.43
N GLY A 104 -6.86 -5.30 4.21
CA GLY A 104 -7.06 -6.28 3.14
C GLY A 104 -6.48 -7.64 3.51
N ALA A 105 -5.26 -7.66 4.04
CA ALA A 105 -4.62 -8.87 4.54
C ALA A 105 -5.43 -9.53 5.67
N HIS A 106 -5.95 -8.74 6.62
CA HIS A 106 -6.86 -9.23 7.66
C HIS A 106 -8.07 -9.94 7.08
N VAL A 107 -8.78 -9.30 6.14
CA VAL A 107 -9.97 -9.89 5.52
C VAL A 107 -9.60 -11.11 4.69
N ALA A 108 -8.53 -11.05 3.91
CA ALA A 108 -8.04 -12.17 3.11
C ALA A 108 -7.72 -13.41 3.98
N TYR A 109 -7.10 -13.21 5.15
CA TYR A 109 -6.86 -14.25 6.13
C TYR A 109 -8.19 -14.81 6.69
N LYS A 110 -9.12 -13.94 7.11
CA LYS A 110 -10.40 -14.36 7.69
C LYS A 110 -11.29 -15.15 6.75
N VAL A 111 -11.22 -14.90 5.44
CA VAL A 111 -11.96 -15.67 4.44
C VAL A 111 -11.19 -16.88 3.89
N GLY A 112 -9.99 -17.15 4.40
CA GLY A 112 -9.14 -18.27 3.95
C GLY A 112 -8.53 -18.11 2.56
N LEU A 113 -8.47 -16.87 2.03
CA LEU A 113 -7.90 -16.58 0.71
C LEU A 113 -6.37 -16.65 0.71
N VAL A 114 -5.75 -16.26 1.83
CA VAL A 114 -4.31 -16.38 2.08
C VAL A 114 -4.16 -17.20 3.35
N SER A 115 -3.63 -18.42 3.21
CA SER A 115 -3.31 -19.29 4.33
C SER A 115 -1.82 -19.54 4.32
N ASP A 116 -1.18 -19.38 5.48
CA ASP A 116 0.22 -19.75 5.59
C ASP A 116 0.38 -21.25 5.34
N PRO A 117 1.32 -21.66 4.48
CA PRO A 117 1.62 -23.08 4.29
C PRO A 117 2.09 -23.66 5.62
N SER A 118 1.69 -24.89 5.93
CA SER A 118 2.17 -25.56 7.13
C SER A 118 3.69 -25.70 7.09
N LEU A 119 4.34 -25.69 8.26
CA LEU A 119 5.80 -25.84 8.35
C LEU A 119 6.29 -27.13 7.67
N ASP A 120 5.45 -28.16 7.62
CA ASP A 120 5.71 -29.45 6.95
C ASP A 120 5.79 -29.35 5.42
N MET A 121 5.25 -28.27 4.83
CA MET A 121 5.35 -27.99 3.39
C MET A 121 6.67 -27.29 3.01
N LEU A 122 7.55 -27.03 3.97
CA LEU A 122 8.85 -26.40 3.72
C LEU A 122 9.92 -27.46 3.40
N PRO A 123 10.79 -27.21 2.41
CA PRO A 123 10.85 -26.01 1.55
C PRO A 123 9.80 -26.05 0.43
N LEU A 124 9.08 -24.95 0.23
CA LEU A 124 8.11 -24.80 -0.87
C LEU A 124 8.77 -25.12 -2.22
N ALA A 125 8.30 -26.18 -2.88
CA ALA A 125 8.74 -26.57 -4.20
C ALA A 125 8.34 -25.50 -5.22
N ARG A 126 9.27 -25.13 -6.11
CA ARG A 126 8.99 -24.13 -7.15
C ARG A 126 8.19 -24.80 -8.26
N PRO A 127 6.98 -24.32 -8.60
CA PRO A 127 6.28 -24.84 -9.76
C PRO A 127 7.11 -24.54 -11.03
N PRO A 128 7.10 -25.42 -12.03
CA PRO A 128 7.77 -25.17 -13.30
C PRO A 128 7.19 -23.92 -13.96
N ILE A 129 8.06 -23.13 -14.61
CA ILE A 129 7.61 -21.96 -15.38
C ILE A 129 6.95 -22.49 -16.66
N THR A 130 5.62 -22.56 -16.64
CA THR A 130 4.83 -22.99 -17.79
C THR A 130 4.27 -21.77 -18.53
N VAL A 131 3.95 -21.95 -19.82
CA VAL A 131 3.24 -20.95 -20.62
C VAL A 131 1.90 -20.58 -19.99
N THR A 132 1.24 -21.55 -19.34
CA THR A 132 -0.03 -21.33 -18.62
C THR A 132 0.16 -20.44 -17.39
N LEU A 133 1.23 -20.63 -16.60
CA LEU A 133 1.56 -19.77 -15.46
C LEU A 133 1.87 -18.34 -15.93
N PHE A 134 2.63 -18.21 -17.01
CA PHE A 134 2.96 -16.92 -17.60
C PHE A 134 1.70 -16.19 -18.12
N GLY A 135 0.83 -16.90 -18.84
CA GLY A 135 -0.45 -16.37 -19.31
C GLY A 135 -1.36 -15.93 -18.17
N LYS A 136 -1.47 -16.73 -17.09
CA LYS A 136 -2.20 -16.35 -15.88
C LYS A 136 -1.61 -15.11 -15.23
N ALA A 137 -0.28 -15.00 -15.13
CA ALA A 137 0.39 -13.83 -14.55
C ALA A 137 0.08 -12.55 -15.35
N ILE A 138 0.17 -12.60 -16.67
CA ILE A 138 -0.19 -11.48 -17.55
C ILE A 138 -1.66 -11.08 -17.35
N LEU A 139 -2.56 -12.05 -17.33
CA LEU A 139 -3.99 -11.80 -17.16
C LEU A 139 -4.29 -11.14 -15.80
N ARG A 140 -3.65 -11.61 -14.72
CA ARG A 140 -3.75 -10.98 -13.40
C ARG A 140 -3.27 -9.53 -13.41
N ILE A 141 -2.18 -9.21 -14.12
CA ILE A 141 -1.68 -7.84 -14.23
C ILE A 141 -2.74 -6.95 -14.89
N PHE A 142 -3.29 -7.35 -16.05
CA PHE A 142 -4.27 -6.54 -16.76
C PHE A 142 -5.58 -6.39 -16.00
N ILE A 143 -6.14 -7.50 -15.50
CA ILE A 143 -7.41 -7.47 -14.75
C ILE A 143 -7.22 -6.72 -13.43
N GLY A 144 -6.13 -6.99 -12.69
CA GLY A 144 -5.81 -6.30 -11.45
C GLY A 144 -5.64 -4.80 -11.65
N MET A 145 -4.90 -4.39 -12.69
CA MET A 145 -4.74 -2.98 -13.03
C MET A 145 -6.07 -2.31 -13.37
N LEU A 146 -6.94 -2.97 -14.14
CA LEU A 146 -8.27 -2.48 -14.44
C LEU A 146 -9.09 -2.23 -13.16
N PHE A 147 -9.13 -3.21 -12.24
CA PHE A 147 -9.84 -3.05 -10.96
C PHE A 147 -9.27 -1.94 -10.10
N VAL A 148 -7.94 -1.85 -9.98
CA VAL A 148 -7.28 -0.80 -9.21
C VAL A 148 -7.61 0.59 -9.77
N LEU A 149 -7.57 0.76 -11.09
CA LEU A 149 -7.91 2.03 -11.74
C LEU A 149 -9.40 2.37 -11.57
N LEU A 150 -10.28 1.37 -11.68
CA LEU A 150 -11.71 1.55 -11.46
C LEU A 150 -12.01 1.98 -10.02
N VAL A 151 -11.45 1.29 -9.03
CA VAL A 151 -11.61 1.63 -7.60
C VAL A 151 -11.08 3.03 -7.34
N ARG A 152 -9.88 3.37 -7.86
CA ARG A 152 -9.32 4.72 -7.72
C ARG A 152 -10.24 5.78 -8.31
N TYR A 153 -10.80 5.52 -9.49
CA TYR A 153 -11.74 6.45 -10.15
C TYR A 153 -13.02 6.64 -9.34
N VAL A 154 -13.67 5.54 -8.93
CA VAL A 154 -14.91 5.56 -8.14
C VAL A 154 -14.69 6.26 -6.80
N MET A 155 -13.65 5.86 -6.07
CA MET A 155 -13.35 6.45 -4.76
C MET A 155 -13.02 7.94 -4.86
N LYS A 156 -12.30 8.38 -5.90
CA LYS A 156 -12.08 9.81 -6.14
C LYS A 156 -13.40 10.56 -6.34
N LYS A 157 -14.34 9.99 -7.09
CA LYS A 157 -15.66 10.58 -7.35
C LYS A 157 -16.56 10.60 -6.12
N VAL A 158 -16.38 9.66 -5.19
CA VAL A 158 -17.17 9.58 -3.95
C VAL A 158 -16.56 10.44 -2.83
N THR A 159 -15.26 10.30 -2.58
CA THR A 159 -14.61 10.88 -1.41
C THR A 159 -14.47 12.40 -1.51
N ILE A 160 -14.18 12.95 -2.69
CA ILE A 160 -14.00 14.41 -2.83
C ILE A 160 -15.30 15.16 -2.49
N PRO A 161 -16.46 14.86 -3.10
CA PRO A 161 -17.71 15.54 -2.75
C PRO A 161 -18.12 15.31 -1.29
N LEU A 162 -17.85 14.11 -0.74
CA LEU A 162 -18.12 13.81 0.65
C LEU A 162 -17.29 14.71 1.59
N ALA A 163 -15.99 14.83 1.33
CA ALA A 163 -15.12 15.71 2.11
C ALA A 163 -15.56 17.18 1.99
N CYS A 164 -15.89 17.65 0.78
CA CYS A 164 -16.41 19.00 0.58
C CYS A 164 -17.69 19.24 1.39
N LYS A 165 -18.61 18.27 1.43
CA LYS A 165 -19.84 18.35 2.22
C LYS A 165 -19.58 18.36 3.73
N VAL A 166 -18.65 17.52 4.21
CA VAL A 166 -18.31 17.43 5.64
C VAL A 166 -17.65 18.72 6.15
N PHE A 167 -16.78 19.33 5.33
CA PHE A 167 -16.05 20.55 5.70
C PHE A 167 -16.73 21.84 5.21
N ASN A 168 -17.94 21.77 4.64
CA ASN A 168 -18.68 22.90 4.08
C ASN A 168 -17.89 23.73 3.05
N ILE A 169 -17.12 23.06 2.18
CA ILE A 169 -16.33 23.68 1.11
C ILE A 169 -17.11 23.61 -0.21
N PRO A 170 -17.23 24.71 -0.98
CA PRO A 170 -17.87 24.68 -2.30
C PRO A 170 -17.18 23.69 -3.25
N CYS A 171 -17.95 22.77 -3.83
CA CYS A 171 -17.45 21.69 -4.68
C CYS A 171 -17.69 21.92 -6.18
N ASP A 172 -18.06 23.14 -6.59
CA ASP A 172 -18.37 23.47 -7.99
C ASP A 172 -17.15 23.29 -8.92
N ASP A 173 -15.96 23.59 -8.38
CA ASP A 173 -14.69 23.32 -9.04
C ASP A 173 -13.85 22.36 -8.18
N ILE A 174 -13.81 21.09 -8.59
CA ILE A 174 -13.03 20.03 -7.94
C ILE A 174 -11.55 20.43 -7.80
N ARG A 175 -10.99 21.18 -8.76
CA ARG A 175 -9.58 21.58 -8.73
C ARG A 175 -9.34 22.58 -7.60
N LYS A 176 -10.26 23.52 -7.38
CA LYS A 176 -10.21 24.48 -6.27
C LYS A 176 -10.49 23.80 -4.94
N ALA A 177 -11.50 22.92 -4.88
CA ALA A 177 -11.80 22.18 -3.66
C ALA A 177 -10.60 21.37 -3.16
N ARG A 178 -9.83 20.75 -4.06
CA ARG A 178 -8.59 20.03 -3.73
C ARG A 178 -7.41 20.90 -3.29
N GLN A 179 -7.52 22.22 -3.34
CA GLN A 179 -6.51 23.11 -2.75
C GLN A 179 -6.67 23.21 -1.22
N HIS A 180 -7.85 22.86 -0.71
CA HIS A 180 -8.11 22.77 0.72
C HIS A 180 -7.57 21.45 1.29
N MET A 181 -6.79 21.54 2.37
CA MET A 181 -6.16 20.37 3.00
C MET A 181 -7.19 19.40 3.58
N GLU A 182 -8.29 19.95 4.07
CA GLU A 182 -9.46 19.25 4.59
C GLU A 182 -10.11 18.37 3.52
N VAL A 183 -9.90 18.66 2.23
CA VAL A 183 -10.38 17.84 1.12
C VAL A 183 -9.29 16.91 0.61
N GLU A 184 -8.08 17.43 0.35
CA GLU A 184 -7.01 16.65 -0.31
C GLU A 184 -6.49 15.51 0.58
N LEU A 185 -6.34 15.72 1.89
CA LEU A 185 -5.79 14.71 2.79
C LEU A 185 -6.76 13.53 2.99
N PRO A 186 -8.05 13.74 3.35
CA PRO A 186 -9.00 12.64 3.47
C PRO A 186 -9.24 11.94 2.13
N TYR A 187 -9.28 12.70 1.02
CA TYR A 187 -9.36 12.14 -0.34
C TYR A 187 -8.24 11.14 -0.59
N ARG A 188 -6.98 11.54 -0.38
CA ARG A 188 -5.83 10.65 -0.63
C ARG A 188 -5.84 9.45 0.32
N TYR A 189 -6.01 9.69 1.61
CA TYR A 189 -6.01 8.61 2.60
C TYR A 189 -7.06 7.53 2.27
N ILE A 190 -8.31 7.91 2.04
CA ILE A 190 -9.41 6.96 1.78
C ILE A 190 -9.26 6.31 0.40
N THR A 191 -8.94 7.09 -0.64
CA THR A 191 -8.85 6.55 -2.01
C THR A 191 -7.73 5.52 -2.11
N TYR A 192 -6.55 5.85 -1.58
CA TYR A 192 -5.40 4.94 -1.64
C TYR A 192 -5.47 3.82 -0.62
N GLY A 193 -6.17 4.02 0.51
CA GLY A 193 -6.55 2.91 1.38
C GLY A 193 -7.44 1.88 0.68
N MET A 194 -8.43 2.32 -0.08
CA MET A 194 -9.25 1.40 -0.87
C MET A 194 -8.47 0.75 -2.01
N VAL A 195 -7.49 1.45 -2.62
CA VAL A 195 -6.57 0.84 -3.58
C VAL A 195 -5.72 -0.25 -2.92
N GLY A 196 -5.11 0.03 -1.76
CA GLY A 196 -4.34 -0.96 -1.00
C GLY A 196 -5.18 -2.17 -0.61
N PHE A 197 -6.39 -1.95 -0.09
CA PHE A 197 -7.35 -3.00 0.22
C PHE A 197 -7.71 -3.84 -1.02
N THR A 198 -7.87 -3.19 -2.16
CA THR A 198 -8.19 -3.86 -3.43
C THR A 198 -7.05 -4.78 -3.87
N ILE A 199 -5.81 -4.31 -3.76
CA ILE A 199 -4.63 -5.10 -4.13
C ILE A 199 -4.46 -6.31 -3.21
N SER A 200 -4.67 -6.13 -1.90
CA SER A 200 -4.44 -7.18 -0.90
C SER A 200 -5.58 -8.18 -0.76
N PHE A 201 -6.82 -7.80 -1.09
CA PHE A 201 -7.99 -8.68 -0.91
C PHE A 201 -8.87 -8.78 -2.16
N LEU A 202 -9.44 -7.66 -2.63
CA LEU A 202 -10.51 -7.69 -3.63
C LEU A 202 -10.05 -8.31 -4.97
N ALA A 203 -8.90 -7.90 -5.48
CA ALA A 203 -8.37 -8.42 -6.73
C ALA A 203 -7.98 -9.91 -6.61
N PRO A 204 -7.21 -10.35 -5.58
CA PRO A 204 -7.00 -11.78 -5.31
C PRO A 204 -8.30 -12.58 -5.19
N TYR A 205 -9.32 -12.05 -4.53
CA TYR A 205 -10.61 -12.71 -4.36
C TYR A 205 -11.34 -12.89 -5.71
N ILE A 206 -11.30 -11.87 -6.57
CA ILE A 206 -11.83 -11.95 -7.93
C ILE A 206 -11.04 -12.98 -8.75
N PHE A 207 -9.72 -13.02 -8.65
CA PHE A 207 -8.89 -14.01 -9.35
C PHE A 207 -9.22 -15.44 -8.91
N PHE A 208 -9.48 -15.65 -7.62
CA PHE A 208 -9.96 -16.92 -7.10
C PHE A 208 -11.32 -17.29 -7.70
N PHE A 209 -12.27 -16.35 -7.69
CA PHE A 209 -13.62 -16.57 -8.22
C PHE A 209 -13.64 -16.93 -9.71
N ILE A 210 -12.80 -16.28 -10.53
CA ILE A 210 -12.73 -16.54 -11.99
C ILE A 210 -11.74 -17.67 -12.35
N GLY A 211 -11.14 -18.35 -11.38
CA GLY A 211 -10.29 -19.52 -11.59
C GLY A 211 -8.87 -19.22 -12.11
N ILE A 212 -8.40 -17.98 -11.96
CA ILE A 212 -7.06 -17.55 -12.40
C ILE A 212 -6.08 -17.32 -11.25
N SER A 213 -6.49 -17.56 -9.99
CA SER A 213 -5.63 -17.53 -8.81
C SER A 213 -4.47 -18.53 -8.85
#